data_AF-A0A8I1N0M6-F1
#
_entry.id   AF-A0A8I1N0M6-F1
#
_cell.length_a   1.000
_cell.length_b   1.000
_cell.length_c   1.000
_cell.angle_alpha   90.00
_cell.angle_beta   90.00
_cell.angle_gamma   90.00
#
_symmetry.space_group_name_H-M   'P 1'
#
loop_
_entity.id
_entity.type
_entity.pdbx_description
1 polymer ?
#
loop_
_entity_poly.entity_id
_entity_poly.type
_entity_poly.pdbx_seq_one_letter_code
_entity_poly.pdbx_strand_id
1 'polypeptide(L)'
;MRYLLVVLAMMCVPWGSARAEVSVGVGINLPGASIGINFPAYPRLVRVPGYPVYYDPGVNVNFFFYDGLYWVFQDDTWYASSWYNGPWDVVGRYDVPLYVLRVPVRYYRHPPSYFHGWRADAAPRWGEHWGRDWEQRRSGWDRWDRHAAPRPAPLPSYQRHYPENRYPREPERQQSIRSERYRYQPREPVTQQHYQRSYDHQKGMQDRGRDNPHEGRGRGRD
;
A
#
# COMPACT_ATOMS: atom_id res chain seq x y z
N MET A 1 -21.13 -75.19 -8.22
CA MET A 1 -19.88 -75.14 -7.44
C MET A 1 -19.44 -73.67 -7.42
N ARG A 2 -19.64 -72.93 -6.32
CA ARG A 2 -18.70 -72.89 -5.16
C ARG A 2 -17.36 -72.27 -5.63
N TYR A 3 -16.86 -71.09 -5.27
CA TYR A 3 -17.05 -70.08 -4.21
C TYR A 3 -16.56 -68.73 -4.82
N LEU A 4 -17.14 -67.56 -4.56
CA LEU A 4 -16.93 -66.69 -3.37
C LEU A 4 -15.44 -66.55 -2.98
N LEU A 5 -14.97 -65.28 -2.88
CA LEU A 5 -13.64 -64.73 -2.51
C LEU A 5 -13.05 -63.96 -3.73
N VAL A 6 -12.76 -62.66 -3.73
CA VAL A 6 -12.62 -61.65 -2.68
C VAL A 6 -13.01 -60.29 -3.27
N VAL A 7 -13.95 -59.62 -2.60
CA VAL A 7 -14.16 -58.18 -2.67
C VAL A 7 -12.93 -57.50 -2.07
N LEU A 8 -12.23 -56.65 -2.82
CA LEU A 8 -11.57 -55.49 -2.21
C LEU A 8 -11.32 -54.37 -3.24
N ALA A 9 -12.38 -53.58 -3.44
CA ALA A 9 -12.36 -52.13 -3.61
C ALA A 9 -11.03 -51.50 -4.04
N MET A 10 -10.72 -51.64 -5.33
CA MET A 10 -9.75 -50.77 -6.00
C MET A 10 -10.53 -49.65 -6.69
N MET A 11 -10.94 -48.65 -5.91
CA MET A 11 -11.37 -47.36 -6.47
C MET A 11 -11.09 -46.24 -5.47
N CYS A 12 -9.85 -45.75 -5.60
CA CYS A 12 -9.34 -44.43 -5.30
C CYS A 12 -10.19 -43.55 -4.37
N VAL A 13 -9.86 -43.58 -3.08
CA VAL A 13 -10.16 -42.47 -2.17
C VAL A 13 -9.03 -41.44 -2.32
N PRO A 14 -9.27 -40.23 -2.85
CA PRO A 14 -8.30 -39.15 -2.76
C PRO A 14 -8.36 -38.58 -1.34
N TRP A 15 -7.56 -39.14 -0.42
CA TRP A 15 -7.34 -38.51 0.87
C TRP A 15 -6.33 -37.36 0.72
N GLY A 16 -6.85 -36.13 0.80
CA GLY A 16 -6.11 -35.00 1.36
C GLY A 16 -5.46 -34.03 0.37
N SER A 17 -6.22 -33.47 -0.56
CA SER A 17 -5.84 -32.18 -1.17
C SER A 17 -6.68 -31.06 -0.56
N ALA A 18 -6.30 -30.63 0.64
CA ALA A 18 -6.69 -29.33 1.17
C ALA A 18 -5.58 -28.79 2.08
N ARG A 19 -4.39 -28.59 1.52
CA ARG A 19 -3.62 -27.43 1.96
C ARG A 19 -4.37 -26.24 1.41
N ALA A 20 -5.22 -25.64 2.23
CA ALA A 20 -5.45 -24.21 2.11
C ALA A 20 -4.10 -23.56 2.42
N GLU A 21 -3.20 -23.57 1.42
CA GLU A 21 -2.30 -22.45 1.28
C GLU A 21 -3.21 -21.26 1.09
N VAL A 22 -3.58 -20.63 2.20
CA VAL A 22 -3.85 -19.22 2.21
C VAL A 22 -2.52 -18.61 1.79
N SER A 23 -2.31 -18.55 0.48
CA SER A 23 -1.56 -17.48 -0.11
C SER A 23 -2.26 -16.21 0.36
N VAL A 24 -1.87 -15.71 1.55
CA VAL A 24 -1.89 -14.29 1.82
C VAL A 24 -0.81 -13.75 0.88
N GLY A 25 -1.16 -13.73 -0.41
CA GLY A 25 -0.41 -13.06 -1.44
C GLY A 25 -0.57 -11.59 -1.15
N VAL A 26 0.21 -11.11 -0.18
CA VAL A 26 0.55 -9.70 -0.05
C VAL A 26 1.33 -9.38 -1.32
N GLY A 27 0.60 -9.10 -2.39
CA GLY A 27 1.14 -8.69 -3.68
C GLY A 27 1.69 -7.28 -3.56
N ILE A 28 2.78 -7.13 -2.83
CA ILE A 28 3.59 -5.92 -2.76
C ILE A 28 5.00 -6.36 -3.12
N ASN A 29 5.20 -6.67 -4.40
CA ASN A 29 6.51 -6.93 -4.98
C ASN A 29 6.86 -5.73 -5.85
N LEU A 30 7.81 -4.93 -5.36
CA LEU A 30 8.78 -4.05 -6.04
C LEU A 30 9.05 -2.82 -5.15
N PRO A 31 10.08 -2.84 -4.27
CA PRO A 31 10.51 -1.65 -3.57
C PRO A 31 11.06 -0.62 -4.57
N GLY A 32 10.53 0.60 -4.56
CA GLY A 32 11.14 1.72 -5.29
C GLY A 32 10.68 1.94 -6.73
N ALA A 33 9.43 1.64 -7.06
CA ALA A 33 8.90 1.97 -8.39
C ALA A 33 9.00 3.49 -8.65
N SER A 34 9.68 3.87 -9.73
CA SER A 34 9.66 5.24 -10.25
C SER A 34 8.48 5.38 -11.20
N ILE A 35 7.35 5.85 -10.68
CA ILE A 35 6.07 5.93 -11.42
C ILE A 35 5.95 7.20 -12.28
N GLY A 36 7.06 7.88 -12.55
CA GLY A 36 7.09 9.12 -13.35
C GLY A 36 6.53 10.35 -12.63
N ILE A 37 6.25 10.26 -11.32
CA ILE A 37 5.79 11.38 -10.50
C ILE A 37 6.99 11.99 -9.78
N ASN A 38 7.15 13.30 -9.92
CA ASN A 38 8.15 14.07 -9.20
C ASN A 38 7.51 15.34 -8.61
N PHE A 39 7.58 15.46 -7.28
CA PHE A 39 7.15 16.65 -6.57
C PHE A 39 8.36 17.49 -6.15
N PRO A 40 8.47 18.75 -6.62
CA PRO A 40 9.61 19.61 -6.29
C PRO A 40 9.66 19.97 -4.80
N ALA A 41 8.50 19.96 -4.14
CA ALA A 41 8.34 20.28 -2.72
C ALA A 41 7.12 19.57 -2.15
N TYR A 42 6.97 19.66 -0.82
CA TYR A 42 5.84 19.10 -0.10
C TYR A 42 4.48 19.58 -0.65
N PRO A 43 3.51 18.67 -0.90
CA PRO A 43 2.25 18.99 -1.53
C PRO A 43 1.33 19.85 -0.65
N ARG A 44 0.46 20.63 -1.29
CA ARG A 44 -0.56 21.45 -0.63
C ARG A 44 -1.80 20.60 -0.32
N LEU A 45 -1.65 19.72 0.66
CA LEU A 45 -2.71 18.82 1.09
C LEU A 45 -3.87 19.59 1.75
N VAL A 46 -5.05 19.45 1.16
CA VAL A 46 -6.33 19.97 1.67
C VAL A 46 -7.26 18.80 1.91
N ARG A 47 -8.05 18.88 2.98
CA ARG A 47 -8.98 17.80 3.35
C ARG A 47 -10.13 17.72 2.35
N VAL A 48 -10.48 16.50 1.95
CA VAL A 48 -11.71 16.24 1.20
C VAL A 48 -12.91 16.40 2.16
N PRO A 49 -13.88 17.30 1.88
CA PRO A 49 -15.02 17.57 2.75
C PRO A 49 -15.82 16.32 3.11
N GLY A 50 -15.91 16.01 4.42
CA GLY A 50 -16.62 14.82 4.93
C GLY A 50 -15.81 13.53 4.91
N TYR A 51 -14.52 13.57 4.56
CA TYR A 51 -13.65 12.39 4.49
C TYR A 51 -12.43 12.56 5.40
N PRO A 52 -11.83 11.47 5.90
CA PRO A 52 -10.56 11.52 6.61
C PRO A 52 -9.34 11.60 5.66
N VAL A 53 -9.58 11.90 4.39
CA VAL A 53 -8.59 11.91 3.30
C VAL A 53 -8.24 13.34 2.91
N TYR A 54 -6.99 13.57 2.57
CA TYR A 54 -6.52 14.81 1.96
C TYR A 54 -6.16 14.56 0.49
N TYR A 55 -6.20 15.60 -0.31
CA TYR A 55 -5.72 15.60 -1.70
C TYR A 55 -4.98 16.92 -1.98
N ASP A 56 -4.22 17.00 -3.05
CA ASP A 56 -3.64 18.25 -3.53
C ASP A 56 -4.38 18.73 -4.79
N PRO A 57 -5.13 19.85 -4.74
CA PRO A 57 -5.80 20.38 -5.93
C PRO A 57 -4.86 20.97 -6.99
N GLY A 58 -3.61 21.28 -6.63
CA GLY A 58 -2.62 21.92 -7.49
C GLY A 58 -1.79 20.96 -8.35
N VAL A 59 -1.89 19.66 -8.12
CA VAL A 59 -1.12 18.64 -8.86
C VAL A 59 -2.01 17.93 -9.87
N ASN A 60 -1.47 17.59 -11.03
CA ASN A 60 -2.20 16.88 -12.08
C ASN A 60 -2.02 15.35 -11.96
N VAL A 61 -2.19 14.83 -10.74
CA VAL A 61 -2.03 13.42 -10.40
C VAL A 61 -3.13 13.05 -9.41
N ASN A 62 -3.66 11.82 -9.47
CA ASN A 62 -4.58 11.31 -8.46
C ASN A 62 -3.82 11.01 -7.16
N PHE A 63 -3.62 12.05 -6.36
CA PHE A 63 -2.76 12.03 -5.18
C PHE A 63 -3.56 12.29 -3.92
N PHE A 64 -3.50 11.34 -2.98
CA PHE A 64 -4.25 11.38 -1.74
C PHE A 64 -3.34 11.13 -0.56
N PHE A 65 -3.73 11.61 0.62
CA PHE A 65 -3.09 11.25 1.87
C PHE A 65 -4.15 10.74 2.84
N TYR A 66 -3.92 9.53 3.36
CA TYR A 66 -4.83 8.88 4.28
C TYR A 66 -4.05 7.97 5.23
N ASP A 67 -4.41 8.08 6.51
CA ASP A 67 -3.89 7.26 7.60
C ASP A 67 -2.35 7.19 7.72
N GLY A 68 -1.62 8.20 7.25
CA GLY A 68 -0.16 8.25 7.33
C GLY A 68 0.58 7.78 6.06
N LEU A 69 -0.15 7.39 5.02
CA LEU A 69 0.41 7.10 3.71
C LEU A 69 -0.10 8.08 2.66
N TYR A 70 0.76 8.37 1.69
CA TYR A 70 0.41 8.92 0.41
C TYR A 70 -0.06 7.80 -0.50
N TRP A 71 -1.13 8.04 -1.24
CA TRP A 71 -1.76 7.10 -2.15
C TRP A 71 -1.83 7.74 -3.53
N VAL A 72 -1.34 7.03 -4.54
CA VAL A 72 -1.40 7.45 -5.93
C VAL A 72 -2.19 6.44 -6.73
N PHE A 73 -3.07 6.92 -7.60
CA PHE A 73 -3.73 6.10 -8.60
C PHE A 73 -3.30 6.50 -10.01
N GLN A 74 -2.54 5.64 -10.67
CA GLN A 74 -2.01 5.89 -12.01
C GLN A 74 -1.98 4.57 -12.79
N ASP A 75 -2.30 4.62 -14.09
CA ASP A 75 -2.24 3.47 -15.00
C ASP A 75 -2.93 2.23 -14.41
N ASP A 76 -4.14 2.46 -13.88
CA ASP A 76 -4.98 1.46 -13.22
C ASP A 76 -4.40 0.76 -11.98
N THR A 77 -3.29 1.29 -11.47
CA THR A 77 -2.54 0.74 -10.35
C THR A 77 -2.55 1.71 -9.18
N TRP A 78 -2.73 1.16 -7.98
CA TRP A 78 -2.56 1.92 -6.75
C TRP A 78 -1.13 1.81 -6.26
N TYR A 79 -0.58 2.92 -5.80
CA TYR A 79 0.74 3.01 -5.18
C TYR A 79 0.61 3.67 -3.82
N ALA A 80 1.48 3.27 -2.89
CA ALA A 80 1.58 3.90 -1.59
C ALA A 80 3.02 4.30 -1.25
N SER A 81 3.15 5.33 -0.42
CA SER A 81 4.43 5.69 0.18
C SER A 81 4.22 6.37 1.52
N SER A 82 5.20 6.24 2.43
CA SER A 82 5.23 7.03 3.66
C SER A 82 5.82 8.44 3.47
N TRP A 83 6.31 8.73 2.25
CA TRP A 83 6.87 10.03 1.89
C TRP A 83 6.24 10.58 0.59
N TYR A 84 6.13 11.90 0.50
CA TYR A 84 5.29 12.54 -0.52
C TYR A 84 5.77 12.34 -1.96
N ASN A 85 7.06 12.07 -2.17
CA ASN A 85 7.71 11.88 -3.46
C ASN A 85 8.27 10.45 -3.61
N GLY A 86 7.64 9.48 -2.96
CA GLY A 86 8.10 8.09 -2.97
C GLY A 86 9.29 7.80 -2.05
N PRO A 87 9.94 6.63 -2.15
CA PRO A 87 9.69 5.56 -3.11
C PRO A 87 8.27 5.01 -3.01
N TRP A 88 7.77 4.47 -4.12
CA TRP A 88 6.41 3.96 -4.24
C TRP A 88 6.39 2.45 -4.19
N ASP A 89 5.49 1.91 -3.38
CA ASP A 89 5.15 0.49 -3.32
C ASP A 89 3.84 0.25 -4.08
N VAL A 90 3.80 -0.79 -4.92
CA VAL A 90 2.56 -1.21 -5.61
C VAL A 90 1.59 -1.80 -4.59
N VAL A 91 0.32 -1.38 -4.67
CA VAL A 91 -0.75 -1.87 -3.79
C VAL A 91 -1.86 -2.50 -4.61
N GLY A 92 -2.23 -3.72 -4.23
CA GLY A 92 -3.34 -4.43 -4.85
C GLY A 92 -4.69 -3.77 -4.58
N ARG A 93 -5.63 -3.91 -5.52
CA ARG A 93 -7.02 -3.39 -5.42
C ARG A 93 -7.79 -3.85 -4.16
N TYR A 94 -7.34 -4.91 -3.50
CA TYR A 94 -7.93 -5.44 -2.26
C TYR A 94 -7.31 -4.89 -0.99
N ASP A 95 -6.21 -4.14 -1.08
CA ASP A 95 -5.46 -3.63 0.06
C ASP A 95 -5.64 -2.12 0.22
N VAL A 96 -6.18 -1.43 -0.79
CA VAL A 96 -6.48 0.01 -0.73
C VAL A 96 -7.56 0.29 0.31
N PRO A 97 -7.36 1.24 1.25
CA PRO A 97 -8.36 1.54 2.26
C PRO A 97 -9.67 2.06 1.69
N LEU A 98 -10.79 1.72 2.34
CA LEU A 98 -12.12 2.10 1.88
C LEU A 98 -12.29 3.62 1.77
N TYR A 99 -11.74 4.40 2.69
CA TYR A 99 -11.86 5.86 2.63
C TYR A 99 -11.14 6.48 1.43
N VAL A 100 -10.08 5.86 0.94
CA VAL A 100 -9.39 6.28 -0.30
C VAL A 100 -10.24 5.93 -1.52
N LEU A 101 -10.80 4.71 -1.57
CA LEU A 101 -11.67 4.28 -2.67
C LEU A 101 -13.00 5.06 -2.74
N ARG A 102 -13.48 5.57 -1.60
CA ARG A 102 -14.74 6.32 -1.50
C ARG A 102 -14.61 7.80 -1.86
N VAL A 103 -13.39 8.30 -2.08
CA VAL A 103 -13.17 9.70 -2.46
C VAL A 103 -13.99 10.01 -3.71
N PRO A 104 -14.75 11.12 -3.76
CA PRO A 104 -15.56 11.41 -4.94
C PRO A 104 -14.74 11.66 -6.20
N VAL A 105 -15.29 11.28 -7.36
CA VAL A 105 -14.63 11.39 -8.69
C VAL A 105 -14.03 12.78 -8.93
N ARG A 106 -14.70 13.87 -8.51
CA ARG A 106 -14.19 15.25 -8.70
C ARG A 106 -12.84 15.55 -8.04
N TYR A 107 -12.39 14.72 -7.10
CA TYR A 107 -11.10 14.89 -6.41
C TYR A 107 -9.95 14.10 -7.06
N TYR A 108 -10.26 13.25 -8.05
CA TYR A 108 -9.26 12.66 -8.93
C TYR A 108 -8.82 13.74 -9.92
N ARG A 109 -7.55 14.16 -9.85
CA ARG A 109 -7.03 15.27 -10.68
C ARG A 109 -6.71 14.82 -12.11
N HIS A 110 -6.41 13.53 -12.27
CA HIS A 110 -6.11 12.90 -13.54
C HIS A 110 -6.93 11.59 -13.67
N PRO A 111 -8.28 11.68 -13.67
CA PRO A 111 -9.12 10.49 -13.67
C PRO A 111 -8.93 9.68 -14.96
N PRO A 112 -8.90 8.34 -14.91
CA PRO A 112 -8.90 7.52 -16.11
C PRO A 112 -10.16 7.73 -16.96
N SER A 113 -10.07 7.43 -18.26
CA SER A 113 -11.16 7.63 -19.21
C SER A 113 -12.45 6.89 -18.84
N TYR A 114 -12.35 5.74 -18.18
CA TYR A 114 -13.53 4.98 -17.76
C TYR A 114 -14.28 5.61 -16.57
N PHE A 115 -13.74 6.65 -15.93
CA PHE A 115 -14.49 7.47 -14.97
C PHE A 115 -15.49 8.40 -15.68
N HIS A 116 -15.38 8.60 -17.00
CA HIS A 116 -16.32 9.44 -17.73
C HIS A 116 -17.76 8.92 -17.58
N GLY A 117 -18.69 9.84 -17.30
CA GLY A 117 -20.09 9.50 -17.03
C GLY A 117 -20.36 9.05 -15.59
N TRP A 118 -19.33 8.84 -14.76
CA TRP A 118 -19.53 8.62 -13.33
C TRP A 118 -19.86 9.94 -12.62
N ARG A 119 -20.63 9.83 -11.54
CA ARG A 119 -21.07 10.99 -10.76
C ARG A 119 -19.87 11.67 -10.09
N ALA A 120 -19.67 12.95 -10.39
CA ALA A 120 -18.58 13.75 -9.85
C ALA A 120 -18.58 13.84 -8.30
N ASP A 121 -19.77 13.77 -7.69
CA ASP A 121 -20.00 13.88 -6.26
C ASP A 121 -20.06 12.53 -5.51
N ALA A 122 -19.87 11.41 -6.22
CA ALA A 122 -19.90 10.06 -5.68
C ALA A 122 -18.55 9.35 -5.86
N ALA A 123 -18.34 8.27 -5.12
CA ALA A 123 -17.18 7.40 -5.27
C ALA A 123 -17.14 6.80 -6.70
N PRO A 124 -15.94 6.55 -7.24
CA PRO A 124 -15.79 5.82 -8.49
C PRO A 124 -16.43 4.42 -8.40
N ARG A 125 -16.97 3.92 -9.51
CA ARG A 125 -17.72 2.65 -9.54
C ARG A 125 -16.77 1.46 -9.63
N TRP A 126 -15.99 1.24 -8.58
CA TRP A 126 -14.95 0.22 -8.53
C TRP A 126 -15.47 -1.20 -8.79
N GLY A 127 -16.70 -1.53 -8.40
CA GLY A 127 -17.33 -2.81 -8.72
C GLY A 127 -17.59 -3.01 -10.22
N GLU A 128 -17.96 -1.95 -10.95
CA GLU A 128 -18.12 -2.00 -12.41
C GLU A 128 -16.76 -2.21 -13.11
N HIS A 129 -15.69 -1.62 -12.57
CA HIS A 129 -14.35 -1.68 -13.16
C HIS A 129 -13.56 -2.96 -12.81
N TRP A 130 -13.55 -3.37 -11.55
CA TRP A 130 -12.80 -4.55 -11.08
C TRP A 130 -13.62 -5.85 -11.08
N GLY A 131 -14.91 -5.77 -11.40
CA GLY A 131 -15.80 -6.90 -11.55
C GLY A 131 -16.45 -7.38 -10.26
N ARG A 132 -17.41 -8.29 -10.44
CA ARG A 132 -18.31 -8.78 -9.37
C ARG A 132 -17.56 -9.49 -8.24
N ASP A 133 -16.46 -10.18 -8.54
CA ASP A 133 -15.68 -10.88 -7.51
C ASP A 133 -15.05 -9.90 -6.52
N TRP A 134 -14.62 -8.74 -7.00
CA TRP A 134 -14.09 -7.70 -6.14
C TRP A 134 -15.19 -7.12 -5.24
N GLU A 135 -16.34 -6.83 -5.82
CA GLU A 135 -17.49 -6.28 -5.11
C GLU A 135 -18.04 -7.25 -4.05
N GLN A 136 -18.08 -8.55 -4.35
CA GLN A 136 -18.48 -9.59 -3.39
C GLN A 136 -17.52 -9.66 -2.20
N ARG A 137 -16.20 -9.69 -2.46
CA ARG A 137 -15.19 -9.70 -1.39
C ARG A 137 -15.20 -8.44 -0.53
N ARG A 138 -15.59 -7.31 -1.12
CA ARG A 138 -15.78 -6.04 -0.40
C ARG A 138 -17.26 -5.65 -0.35
N SER A 139 -18.11 -6.59 0.09
CA SER A 139 -19.54 -6.32 0.22
C SER A 139 -19.82 -5.10 1.11
N GLY A 140 -20.67 -4.19 0.63
CA GLY A 140 -21.00 -2.95 1.34
C GLY A 140 -19.86 -1.92 1.38
N TRP A 141 -18.83 -2.05 0.56
CA TRP A 141 -17.70 -1.09 0.52
C TRP A 141 -18.13 0.35 0.26
N ASP A 142 -19.28 0.60 -0.36
CA ASP A 142 -19.80 1.92 -0.68
C ASP A 142 -20.81 2.45 0.36
N ARG A 143 -21.30 1.57 1.25
CA ARG A 143 -22.22 1.90 2.34
C ARG A 143 -21.44 2.32 3.59
N TRP A 144 -21.58 3.57 3.99
CA TRP A 144 -20.97 4.11 5.21
C TRP A 144 -21.65 5.39 5.65
N ASP A 145 -21.52 5.70 6.94
CA ASP A 145 -21.93 6.99 7.50
C ASP A 145 -20.75 7.97 7.50
N ARG A 146 -20.93 9.11 6.81
CA ARG A 146 -19.93 10.18 6.75
C ARG A 146 -19.69 10.86 8.09
N HIS A 147 -20.68 10.86 8.97
CA HIS A 147 -20.58 11.48 10.30
C HIS A 147 -19.74 10.62 11.26
N ALA A 148 -19.69 9.31 11.01
CA ALA A 148 -18.86 8.36 11.74
C ALA A 148 -17.42 8.29 11.24
N ALA A 149 -17.02 9.15 10.28
CA ALA A 149 -15.66 9.18 9.77
C ALA A 149 -14.65 9.43 10.91
N PRO A 150 -13.54 8.70 10.97
CA PRO A 150 -12.51 8.94 11.96
C PRO A 150 -11.91 10.35 11.81
N ARG A 151 -11.32 10.87 12.89
CA ARG A 151 -10.46 12.05 12.79
C ARG A 151 -9.37 11.80 11.75
N PRO A 152 -9.15 12.70 10.78
CA PRO A 152 -8.11 12.53 9.78
C PRO A 152 -6.73 12.45 10.46
N ALA A 153 -5.81 11.70 9.85
CA ALA A 153 -4.42 11.69 10.29
C ALA A 153 -3.83 13.11 10.23
N PRO A 154 -2.95 13.49 11.17
CA PRO A 154 -2.22 14.75 11.06
C PRO A 154 -1.36 14.74 9.80
N LEU A 155 -1.19 15.88 9.15
CA LEU A 155 -0.29 15.95 7.99
C LEU A 155 1.17 15.83 8.46
N PRO A 156 2.04 15.06 7.76
CA PRO A 156 3.45 14.93 8.10
C PRO A 156 4.24 16.19 7.69
N SER A 157 3.92 17.32 8.34
CA SER A 157 4.43 18.65 8.00
C SER A 157 5.95 18.77 8.11
N TYR A 158 6.60 17.91 8.91
CA TYR A 158 8.06 17.83 8.97
C TYR A 158 8.70 17.56 7.59
N GLN A 159 7.99 16.88 6.67
CA GLN A 159 8.47 16.59 5.32
C GLN A 159 8.65 17.87 4.47
N ARG A 160 8.07 19.01 4.84
CA ARG A 160 8.29 20.31 4.19
C ARG A 160 9.77 20.74 4.17
N HIS A 161 10.58 20.25 5.10
CA HIS A 161 12.01 20.53 5.18
C HIS A 161 12.85 19.71 4.22
N TYR A 162 12.24 18.81 3.44
CA TYR A 162 12.89 17.91 2.52
C TYR A 162 12.34 18.11 1.09
N PRO A 163 12.53 19.29 0.48
CA PRO A 163 12.24 19.49 -0.94
C PRO A 163 13.10 18.52 -1.79
N GLU A 164 12.80 18.42 -3.09
CA GLU A 164 13.41 17.43 -4.00
C GLU A 164 14.94 17.30 -3.87
N ASN A 165 15.67 18.42 -3.82
CA ASN A 165 17.13 18.44 -3.69
C ASN A 165 17.67 17.93 -2.34
N ARG A 166 16.83 17.87 -1.30
CA ARG A 166 17.15 17.39 0.05
C ARG A 166 16.34 16.14 0.40
N TYR A 167 15.63 15.57 -0.57
CA TYR A 167 14.76 14.46 -0.34
C TYR A 167 15.59 13.22 0.06
N PRO A 168 15.33 12.60 1.22
CA PRO A 168 16.04 11.38 1.63
C PRO A 168 15.69 10.26 0.65
N ARG A 169 16.67 9.74 -0.07
CA ARG A 169 16.47 8.65 -1.04
C ARG A 169 16.64 7.27 -0.40
N GLU A 170 17.40 7.22 0.70
CA GLU A 170 17.66 6.02 1.46
C GLU A 170 16.42 5.67 2.33
N PRO A 171 15.83 4.47 2.16
CA PRO A 171 14.68 4.04 2.96
C PRO A 171 14.94 4.07 4.47
N GLU A 172 16.16 3.80 4.92
CA GLU A 172 16.54 3.79 6.33
C GLU A 172 16.54 5.21 6.91
N ARG A 173 17.02 6.18 6.12
CA ARG A 173 17.00 7.60 6.49
C ARG A 173 15.57 8.13 6.55
N GLN A 174 14.74 7.73 5.59
CA GLN A 174 13.31 8.04 5.57
C GLN A 174 12.59 7.50 6.82
N GLN A 175 12.87 6.27 7.20
CA GLN A 175 12.25 5.63 8.35
C GLN A 175 12.66 6.30 9.67
N SER A 176 13.95 6.56 9.86
CA SER A 176 14.48 7.21 11.07
C SER A 176 13.90 8.61 11.29
N ILE A 177 13.83 9.43 10.23
CA ILE A 177 13.19 10.75 10.32
C ILE A 177 11.71 10.61 10.69
N ARG A 178 10.99 9.66 10.07
CA ARG A 178 9.56 9.47 10.36
C ARG A 178 9.31 9.02 11.79
N SER A 179 10.07 8.04 12.28
CA SER A 179 9.91 7.52 13.65
C SER A 179 10.18 8.60 14.69
N GLU A 180 11.13 9.49 14.44
CA GLU A 180 11.43 10.64 15.29
C GLU A 180 10.33 11.71 15.23
N ARG A 181 9.85 12.05 14.03
CA ARG A 181 9.07 13.28 13.77
C ARG A 181 7.56 13.10 13.66
N TYR A 182 7.05 11.99 13.12
CA TYR A 182 5.63 11.89 12.77
C TYR A 182 4.75 11.38 13.92
N ARG A 183 5.23 10.37 14.67
CA ARG A 183 4.60 9.75 15.87
C ARG A 183 3.13 9.31 15.76
N TYR A 184 2.48 9.51 14.62
CA TYR A 184 1.12 9.05 14.38
C TYR A 184 1.07 7.53 14.30
N GLN A 185 0.08 6.94 14.98
CA GLN A 185 -0.20 5.52 14.94
C GLN A 185 -1.31 5.25 13.91
N PRO A 186 -1.01 4.52 12.83
CA PRO A 186 -1.98 4.21 11.79
C PRO A 186 -3.03 3.20 12.26
N ARG A 187 -4.22 3.30 11.68
CA ARG A 187 -5.40 2.49 12.04
C ARG A 187 -5.65 1.38 11.02
N GLU A 188 -5.26 1.60 9.78
CA GLU A 188 -5.45 0.64 8.70
C GLU A 188 -4.38 -0.45 8.75
N PRO A 189 -4.76 -1.74 8.59
CA PRO A 189 -3.80 -2.84 8.54
C PRO A 189 -2.75 -2.68 7.44
N VAL A 190 -3.15 -2.21 6.26
CA VAL A 190 -2.22 -1.99 5.13
C VAL A 190 -1.16 -0.94 5.48
N THR A 191 -1.52 0.11 6.22
CA THR A 191 -0.56 1.13 6.64
C THR A 191 0.40 0.60 7.70
N GLN A 192 -0.14 -0.13 8.69
CA GLN A 192 0.67 -0.77 9.73
C GLN A 192 1.69 -1.73 9.11
N GLN A 193 1.26 -2.56 8.15
CA GLN A 193 2.12 -3.51 7.45
C GLN A 193 3.19 -2.80 6.61
N HIS A 194 2.84 -1.74 5.89
CA HIS A 194 3.80 -0.91 5.15
C HIS A 194 4.88 -0.36 6.10
N TYR A 195 4.49 0.09 7.29
CA TYR A 195 5.43 0.62 8.28
C TYR A 195 6.32 -0.45 8.90
N GLN A 196 5.77 -1.65 9.14
CA GLN A 196 6.53 -2.78 9.68
C GLN A 196 7.58 -3.27 8.69
N ARG A 197 7.25 -3.37 7.40
CA ARG A 197 8.21 -3.79 6.37
C ARG A 197 9.42 -2.85 6.27
N SER A 198 9.18 -1.53 6.34
CA SER A 198 10.28 -0.55 6.38
C SER A 198 11.17 -0.73 7.60
N TYR A 199 10.61 -1.16 8.74
CA TYR A 199 11.37 -1.47 9.95
C TYR A 199 12.19 -2.76 9.83
N ASP A 200 11.60 -3.83 9.31
CA ASP A 200 12.26 -5.13 9.16
C ASP A 200 13.43 -5.07 8.17
N HIS A 201 13.31 -4.27 7.10
CA HIS A 201 14.40 -4.04 6.14
C HIS A 201 15.65 -3.46 6.81
N GLN A 202 15.46 -2.47 7.71
CA GLN A 202 16.54 -1.85 8.46
C GLN A 202 17.23 -2.85 9.39
N LYS A 203 16.45 -3.67 10.12
CA LYS A 203 17.00 -4.67 11.04
C LYS A 203 17.84 -5.72 10.30
N GLY A 204 17.33 -6.23 9.17
CA GLY A 204 18.04 -7.21 8.35
C GLY A 204 19.38 -6.70 7.78
N MET A 205 19.49 -5.40 7.48
CA MET A 205 20.76 -4.80 7.05
C MET A 205 21.74 -4.58 8.21
N GLN A 206 21.26 -4.17 9.39
CA GLN A 206 22.10 -4.00 10.58
C GLN A 206 22.71 -5.33 11.04
N ASP A 207 21.93 -6.41 11.00
CA ASP A 207 22.42 -7.74 11.37
C ASP A 207 23.46 -8.26 10.35
N ARG A 208 23.24 -8.07 9.04
CA ARG A 208 24.24 -8.42 8.00
C ARG A 208 25.55 -7.63 8.09
N GLY A 209 25.50 -6.36 8.51
CA GLY A 209 26.70 -5.53 8.71
C GLY A 209 27.53 -5.94 9.93
N ARG A 210 26.94 -6.69 10.87
CA ARG A 210 27.62 -7.20 12.07
C ARG A 210 28.36 -8.52 11.84
N ASP A 211 27.93 -9.30 10.86
CA ASP A 211 28.49 -10.63 10.58
C ASP A 211 29.74 -10.64 9.68
N ASN A 212 30.31 -9.48 9.34
CA ASN A 212 31.53 -9.40 8.51
C ASN A 212 32.74 -8.77 9.24
N PRO A 213 33.38 -9.47 10.19
CA PRO A 213 34.62 -9.00 10.82
C PRO A 213 35.88 -9.62 10.22
N HIS A 214 36.00 -9.94 8.91
CA HIS A 214 37.27 -10.46 8.38
C HIS A 214 37.54 -10.10 6.91
N GLU A 215 37.99 -8.87 6.64
CA GLU A 215 38.91 -8.63 5.51
C GLU A 215 39.68 -7.32 5.74
N GLY A 216 40.83 -7.44 6.41
CA GLY A 216 41.60 -6.26 6.80
C GLY A 216 42.85 -6.55 7.62
N ARG A 217 43.63 -7.57 7.26
CA ARG A 217 45.05 -7.63 7.65
C ARG A 217 45.90 -8.01 6.45
N GLY A 218 46.17 -7.01 5.62
CA GLY A 218 47.35 -7.02 4.78
C GLY A 218 48.59 -6.70 5.61
N ARG A 219 49.64 -7.48 5.32
CA ARG A 219 51.08 -7.20 5.47
C ARG A 219 51.69 -7.11 6.87
N GLY A 220 52.62 -8.03 7.09
CA GLY A 220 53.77 -7.84 7.98
C GLY A 220 54.41 -9.15 8.37
N ARG A 221 55.43 -9.60 7.63
CA ARG A 221 56.77 -10.00 8.11
C ARG A 221 57.50 -10.86 7.08
N ASP A 222 58.69 -10.35 6.74
CA ASP A 222 59.99 -11.00 6.59
C ASP A 222 60.12 -12.23 5.66
#